data_AF-A0A661AV94-F1
#
_entry.id   AF-A0A661AV94-F1
#
_cell.length_a   1.000
_cell.length_b   1.000
_cell.length_c   1.000
_cell.angle_alpha   90.00
_cell.angle_beta   90.00
_cell.angle_gamma   90.00
#
_symmetry.space_group_name_H-M   'P 1'
#
loop_
_entity.id
_entity.type
_entity.pdbx_description
1 polymer ?
#
loop_
_entity_poly.entity_id
_entity_poly.type
_entity_poly.pdbx_seq_one_letter_code
_entity_poly.pdbx_strand_id
1 'polypeptide(L)'
;MNSLLLLFLLIITYLLAYNLYGRFLSGRIFELVKNGDVPSRKLMDGIDYVPTKKEIIFGHHFTSIAGLGPIVGPAIAIIWGWVPAILWVVFGAILMGAVHDFGSLVVSLRNEGKSIGELTGSLITPRARILFLLIIFFELWIVIAIFAMIMGVLFKLYPTSVFPVWMEIPIAVMVGYLAYRKGKNIFWLSILAIILMYATVIIGAYFPLKLPSIEAWLVILFVYSYIASILPVWLLLQPRDFINSHELAVVMFLLFLGVMVAHPSIVAPSCNPSPPGAPSILPFIFVIIACGAISGFHSLVSSGTSSKQVEREEDALFVGYGGMLLESVLSVLVIIAIAAGLGMGYHFKGRFLTGREAWFAHYSDWVAASGLG
;
A
#
# COMPACT_ATOMS: atom_id res chain seq x y z
N MET A 1 16.38 17.92 -13.59
CA MET A 1 16.60 16.52 -13.99
C MET A 1 15.34 16.01 -14.68
N ASN A 2 15.49 15.21 -15.74
CA ASN A 2 14.34 14.61 -16.43
C ASN A 2 13.76 13.48 -15.55
N SER A 3 12.47 13.57 -15.22
CA SER A 3 11.75 12.57 -14.43
C SER A 3 11.75 11.18 -15.08
N LEU A 4 11.79 11.11 -16.42
CA LEU A 4 11.86 9.86 -17.17
C LEU A 4 13.13 9.07 -16.90
N LEU A 5 14.29 9.75 -16.90
CA LEU A 5 15.57 9.10 -16.65
C LEU A 5 15.61 8.50 -15.24
N LEU A 6 15.12 9.27 -14.26
CA LEU A 6 15.00 8.82 -12.88
C LEU A 6 14.10 7.57 -12.78
N LEU A 7 12.94 7.59 -13.42
CA LEU A 7 12.00 6.48 -13.42
C LEU A 7 12.62 5.19 -14.01
N PHE A 8 13.30 5.30 -15.16
CA PHE A 8 13.98 4.14 -15.77
C PHE A 8 15.10 3.59 -14.89
N LEU A 9 15.94 4.46 -14.32
CA LEU A 9 17.01 4.04 -13.42
C LEU A 9 16.44 3.27 -12.22
N LEU A 10 15.36 3.78 -11.63
CA LEU A 10 14.73 3.14 -10.47
C LEU A 10 14.08 1.80 -10.81
N ILE A 11 13.39 1.68 -11.95
CA ILE A 11 12.84 0.39 -12.41
C ILE A 11 13.96 -0.64 -12.59
N ILE A 12 15.08 -0.24 -13.22
CA ILE A 12 16.24 -1.13 -13.36
C ILE A 12 16.77 -1.52 -11.99
N THR A 13 16.89 -0.58 -11.04
CA THR A 13 17.32 -0.88 -9.66
C THR A 13 16.41 -1.90 -8.99
N TYR A 14 15.08 -1.78 -9.09
CA TYR A 14 14.15 -2.75 -8.50
C TYR A 14 14.21 -4.13 -9.19
N LEU A 15 14.35 -4.17 -10.51
CA LEU A 15 14.54 -5.42 -11.24
C LEU A 15 15.83 -6.12 -10.84
N LEU A 16 16.92 -5.38 -10.67
CA LEU A 16 18.19 -5.91 -10.17
C LEU A 16 18.06 -6.36 -8.72
N ALA A 17 17.40 -5.58 -7.86
CA ALA A 17 17.16 -5.95 -6.47
C ALA A 17 16.39 -7.27 -6.36
N TYR A 18 15.32 -7.45 -7.11
CA TYR A 18 14.55 -8.70 -7.14
C TYR A 18 15.39 -9.89 -7.62
N ASN A 19 16.08 -9.73 -8.76
CA ASN A 19 16.79 -10.84 -9.40
C ASN A 19 18.13 -11.19 -8.74
N LEU A 20 18.80 -10.22 -8.12
CA LEU A 20 20.08 -10.44 -7.45
C LEU A 20 19.88 -10.66 -5.95
N TYR A 21 19.34 -9.66 -5.25
CA TYR A 21 19.24 -9.69 -3.79
C TYR A 21 18.07 -10.55 -3.30
N GLY A 22 16.87 -10.39 -3.88
CA GLY A 22 15.71 -11.22 -3.55
C GLY A 22 15.98 -12.72 -3.79
N ARG A 23 16.54 -13.08 -4.94
CA ARG A 23 16.94 -14.47 -5.22
C ARG A 23 18.08 -14.96 -4.33
N PHE A 24 19.04 -14.10 -3.98
CA PHE A 24 20.06 -14.44 -2.99
C PHE A 24 19.43 -14.77 -1.63
N LEU A 25 18.54 -13.92 -1.12
CA LEU A 25 17.83 -14.15 0.13
C LEU A 25 17.02 -15.46 0.07
N SER A 26 16.24 -15.64 -0.98
CA SER A 26 15.42 -16.84 -1.18
C SER A 26 16.24 -18.13 -1.26
N GLY A 27 17.35 -18.12 -2.02
CA GLY A 27 18.13 -19.33 -2.28
C GLY A 27 19.22 -19.63 -1.27
N ARG A 28 19.85 -18.62 -0.65
CA ARG A 28 21.03 -18.78 0.22
C ARG A 28 20.77 -18.50 1.70
N ILE A 29 19.80 -17.63 2.02
CA ILE A 29 19.52 -17.25 3.42
C ILE A 29 18.34 -18.05 3.95
N PHE A 30 17.22 -18.00 3.23
CA PHE A 30 16.00 -18.70 3.63
C PHE A 30 15.92 -20.11 3.06
N GLU A 31 16.66 -20.42 1.99
CA GLU A 31 16.69 -21.74 1.35
C GLU A 31 15.26 -22.26 1.07
N LEU A 32 14.46 -21.48 0.32
CA LEU A 32 13.07 -21.85 0.04
C LEU A 32 12.99 -23.21 -0.67
N VAL A 33 12.08 -24.07 -0.21
CA VAL A 33 11.91 -25.41 -0.76
C VAL A 33 10.93 -25.38 -1.93
N LYS A 34 11.37 -25.90 -3.08
CA LYS A 34 10.50 -26.08 -4.25
C LYS A 34 9.42 -27.11 -3.92
N ASN A 35 8.15 -26.73 -4.15
CA ASN A 35 6.98 -27.51 -3.69
C ASN A 35 7.02 -27.83 -2.18
N GLY A 36 7.65 -26.96 -1.38
CA GLY A 36 7.65 -27.07 0.07
C GLY A 36 6.23 -27.14 0.63
N ASP A 37 6.07 -27.90 1.70
CA ASP A 37 4.81 -27.97 2.42
C ASP A 37 4.49 -26.64 3.09
N VAL A 38 3.27 -26.15 2.88
CA VAL A 38 2.79 -24.87 3.40
C VAL A 38 1.51 -25.07 4.21
N PRO A 39 1.24 -24.20 5.20
CA PRO A 39 0.08 -24.34 6.08
C PRO A 39 -1.24 -24.25 5.32
N SER A 40 -1.30 -23.48 4.22
CA SER A 40 -2.51 -23.38 3.38
C SER A 40 -2.98 -24.73 2.83
N ARG A 41 -2.06 -25.69 2.62
CA ARG A 41 -2.37 -27.05 2.16
C ARG A 41 -2.50 -28.02 3.33
N LYS A 42 -1.61 -27.93 4.32
CA LYS A 42 -1.58 -28.84 5.48
C LYS A 42 -2.76 -28.68 6.43
N LEU A 43 -3.19 -27.44 6.64
CA LEU A 43 -4.23 -27.04 7.59
C LEU A 43 -5.49 -26.56 6.87
N MET A 44 -5.65 -26.94 5.60
CA MET A 44 -6.74 -26.47 4.74
C MET A 44 -8.10 -26.70 5.39
N ASP A 45 -8.79 -25.61 5.69
CA ASP A 45 -10.11 -25.59 6.32
C ASP A 45 -11.18 -24.89 5.46
N GLY A 46 -10.76 -24.24 4.35
CA GLY A 46 -11.65 -23.48 3.48
C GLY A 46 -12.13 -22.15 4.08
N ILE A 47 -11.58 -21.75 5.24
CA ILE A 47 -11.93 -20.53 5.97
C ILE A 47 -10.67 -19.68 6.18
N ASP A 48 -9.75 -20.11 7.04
CA ASP A 48 -8.52 -19.39 7.36
C ASP A 48 -7.35 -19.85 6.47
N TYR A 49 -7.30 -21.14 6.14
CA TYR A 49 -6.26 -21.76 5.32
C TYR A 49 -6.83 -22.19 3.97
N VAL A 50 -6.47 -21.44 2.94
CA VAL A 50 -7.00 -21.62 1.58
C VAL A 50 -5.87 -21.49 0.56
N PRO A 51 -5.43 -22.60 -0.07
CA PRO A 51 -4.35 -22.53 -1.04
C PRO A 51 -4.80 -21.71 -2.25
N THR A 52 -4.08 -20.62 -2.50
CA THR A 52 -4.47 -19.60 -3.48
C THR A 52 -3.35 -19.41 -4.51
N LYS A 53 -3.74 -19.26 -5.78
CA LYS A 53 -2.79 -19.01 -6.88
C LYS A 53 -1.95 -17.78 -6.59
N LYS A 54 -0.65 -17.87 -6.87
CA LYS A 54 0.34 -16.82 -6.57
C LYS A 54 -0.06 -15.43 -7.06
N GLU A 55 -0.72 -15.31 -8.21
CA GLU A 55 -1.13 -14.01 -8.77
C GLU A 55 -2.27 -13.36 -7.97
N ILE A 56 -3.19 -14.17 -7.44
CA ILE A 56 -4.33 -13.70 -6.66
C ILE A 56 -3.86 -13.25 -5.28
N ILE A 57 -3.05 -14.08 -4.61
CA ILE A 57 -2.50 -13.72 -3.30
C ILE A 57 -1.51 -12.56 -3.41
N PHE A 58 -0.75 -12.45 -4.50
CA PHE A 58 0.07 -11.29 -4.76
C PHE A 58 -0.77 -10.01 -4.77
N GLY A 59 -1.89 -9.99 -5.51
CA GLY A 59 -2.79 -8.86 -5.53
C GLY A 59 -3.32 -8.52 -4.13
N HIS A 60 -3.82 -9.52 -3.39
CA HIS A 60 -4.32 -9.33 -2.03
C HIS A 60 -3.24 -8.81 -1.08
N HIS A 61 -2.06 -9.43 -1.06
CA HIS A 61 -0.94 -9.03 -0.24
C HIS A 61 -0.49 -7.61 -0.58
N PHE A 62 -0.23 -7.34 -1.87
CA PHE A 62 0.18 -6.03 -2.36
C PHE A 62 -0.81 -4.92 -1.96
N THR A 63 -2.11 -5.11 -2.14
CA THR A 63 -3.09 -4.10 -1.72
C THR A 63 -3.23 -3.94 -0.22
N SER A 64 -3.01 -5.02 0.53
CA SER A 64 -3.05 -4.99 1.99
C SER A 64 -1.90 -4.16 2.55
N ILE A 65 -0.72 -4.22 1.91
CA ILE A 65 0.45 -3.43 2.34
C ILE A 65 0.47 -2.02 1.70
N ALA A 66 0.01 -1.89 0.46
CA ALA A 66 -0.03 -0.64 -0.30
C ALA A 66 -1.28 0.20 0.03
N GLY A 67 -1.38 0.62 1.29
CA GLY A 67 -2.43 1.53 1.76
C GLY A 67 -2.17 3.01 1.43
N LEU A 68 -2.68 3.91 2.26
CA LEU A 68 -2.42 5.37 2.13
C LEU A 68 -0.99 5.76 2.52
N GLY A 69 -0.34 4.98 3.38
CA GLY A 69 1.02 5.22 3.86
C GLY A 69 2.07 5.48 2.75
N PRO A 70 2.24 4.59 1.75
CA PRO A 70 3.19 4.79 0.65
C PRO A 70 2.86 5.95 -0.29
N ILE A 71 1.70 6.61 -0.11
CA ILE A 71 1.31 7.80 -0.87
C ILE A 71 1.56 9.05 -0.01
N VAL A 72 0.94 9.10 1.17
CA VAL A 72 0.95 10.28 2.05
C VAL A 72 2.34 10.56 2.62
N GLY A 73 3.05 9.53 3.07
CA GLY A 73 4.38 9.68 3.67
C GLY A 73 5.38 10.34 2.71
N PRO A 74 5.61 9.77 1.52
CA PRO A 74 6.46 10.39 0.50
C PRO A 74 6.00 11.77 0.05
N ALA A 75 4.68 11.99 -0.04
CA ALA A 75 4.11 13.29 -0.41
C ALA A 75 4.41 14.39 0.60
N ILE A 76 4.48 14.08 1.89
CA ILE A 76 4.85 15.05 2.93
C ILE A 76 6.38 15.21 2.98
N ALA A 77 7.10 14.09 3.02
CA ALA A 77 8.54 14.07 3.27
C ALA A 77 9.38 14.70 2.12
N ILE A 78 8.83 14.81 0.92
CA ILE A 78 9.51 15.49 -0.20
C ILE A 78 9.83 16.97 0.08
N ILE A 79 9.23 17.58 1.11
CA ILE A 79 9.61 18.92 1.57
C ILE A 79 11.10 19.02 1.92
N TRP A 80 11.71 17.91 2.38
CA TRP A 80 13.16 17.82 2.64
C TRP A 80 14.01 17.63 1.37
N GLY A 81 13.36 17.59 0.21
CA GLY A 81 13.95 17.36 -1.09
C GLY A 81 13.66 15.96 -1.65
N TRP A 82 13.64 15.86 -2.97
CA TRP A 82 13.30 14.60 -3.64
C TRP A 82 14.42 13.55 -3.56
N VAL A 83 15.69 13.96 -3.43
CA VAL A 83 16.83 13.03 -3.33
C VAL A 83 16.75 12.18 -2.05
N PRO A 84 16.70 12.76 -0.83
CA PRO A 84 16.65 11.96 0.38
C PRO A 84 15.39 11.09 0.46
N ALA A 85 14.25 11.59 -0.03
CA ALA A 85 13.00 10.82 -0.09
C ALA A 85 13.17 9.56 -0.97
N ILE A 86 13.70 9.70 -2.19
CA ILE A 86 13.93 8.56 -3.09
C ILE A 86 14.97 7.60 -2.51
N LEU A 87 16.09 8.11 -1.97
CA LEU A 87 17.12 7.26 -1.39
C LEU A 87 16.53 6.39 -0.28
N TRP A 88 15.73 6.97 0.61
CA TRP A 88 15.12 6.22 1.69
C TRP A 88 14.04 5.24 1.18
N VAL A 89 13.14 5.65 0.30
CA VAL A 89 12.13 4.76 -0.30
C VAL A 89 12.80 3.56 -0.98
N VAL A 90 13.80 3.80 -1.81
CA VAL A 90 14.44 2.76 -2.63
C VAL A 90 15.31 1.84 -1.78
N PHE A 91 16.27 2.39 -1.04
CA PHE A 91 17.20 1.56 -0.27
C PHE A 91 16.56 0.99 1.00
N GLY A 92 15.69 1.76 1.66
CA GLY A 92 14.89 1.27 2.78
C GLY A 92 14.02 0.09 2.36
N ALA A 93 13.30 0.18 1.23
CA ALA A 93 12.53 -0.94 0.73
C ALA A 93 13.39 -2.14 0.34
N ILE A 94 14.45 -1.95 -0.45
CA ILE A 94 15.26 -3.07 -0.96
C ILE A 94 15.96 -3.83 0.17
N LEU A 95 16.57 -3.10 1.11
CA LEU A 95 17.47 -3.67 2.12
C LEU A 95 16.77 -4.00 3.43
N MET A 96 15.67 -3.32 3.75
CA MET A 96 15.00 -3.45 5.05
C MET A 96 13.56 -3.92 4.89
N GLY A 97 12.70 -3.15 4.22
CA GLY A 97 11.27 -3.44 4.11
C GLY A 97 10.98 -4.77 3.44
N ALA A 98 11.51 -5.00 2.24
CA ALA A 98 11.26 -6.21 1.47
C ALA A 98 11.87 -7.44 2.16
N VAL A 99 12.98 -7.27 2.87
CA VAL A 99 13.58 -8.33 3.70
C VAL A 99 12.71 -8.64 4.92
N HIS A 100 12.19 -7.62 5.59
CA HIS A 100 11.33 -7.72 6.75
C HIS A 100 10.01 -8.43 6.42
N ASP A 101 9.36 -8.01 5.33
CA ASP A 101 8.08 -8.54 4.90
C ASP A 101 8.22 -9.99 4.41
N PHE A 102 9.15 -10.24 3.48
CA PHE A 102 9.49 -11.59 3.00
C PHE A 102 9.92 -12.52 4.14
N GLY A 103 10.79 -12.06 5.03
CA GLY A 103 11.26 -12.86 6.16
C GLY A 103 10.13 -13.21 7.13
N SER A 104 9.25 -12.26 7.43
CA SER A 104 8.07 -12.50 8.27
C SER A 104 7.13 -13.53 7.67
N LEU A 105 6.93 -13.47 6.34
CA LEU A 105 6.13 -14.46 5.61
C LEU A 105 6.76 -15.86 5.69
N VAL A 106 8.06 -16.00 5.41
CA VAL A 106 8.75 -17.31 5.44
C VAL A 106 8.74 -17.91 6.85
N VAL A 107 9.03 -17.09 7.87
CA VAL A 107 9.01 -17.53 9.27
C VAL A 107 7.60 -18.02 9.65
N SER A 108 6.56 -17.29 9.26
CA SER A 108 5.18 -17.71 9.52
C SER A 108 4.80 -18.99 8.76
N LEU A 109 5.16 -19.11 7.48
CA LEU A 109 4.92 -20.32 6.67
C LEU A 109 5.49 -21.58 7.32
N ARG A 110 6.69 -21.48 7.87
CA ARG A 110 7.38 -22.59 8.56
C ARG A 110 6.85 -22.88 9.96
N ASN A 111 5.97 -22.03 10.48
CA ASN A 111 5.36 -22.19 11.79
C ASN A 111 3.83 -22.13 11.70
N GLU A 112 3.26 -22.93 10.79
CA GLU A 112 1.82 -23.17 10.68
C GLU A 112 0.99 -21.94 10.31
N GLY A 113 1.59 -20.87 9.80
CA GLY A 113 0.87 -19.63 9.49
C GLY A 113 0.51 -18.80 10.73
N LYS A 114 1.23 -19.00 11.84
CA LYS A 114 1.07 -18.21 13.07
C LYS A 114 1.60 -16.78 12.87
N SER A 115 0.98 -15.83 13.55
CA SER A 115 1.41 -14.43 13.53
C SER A 115 2.77 -14.26 14.23
N ILE A 116 3.53 -13.24 13.84
CA ILE A 116 4.82 -12.92 14.50
C ILE A 116 4.65 -12.72 16.01
N GLY A 117 3.53 -12.11 16.46
CA GLY A 117 3.26 -11.95 17.89
C GLY A 117 3.09 -13.27 18.63
N GLU A 118 2.44 -14.26 18.02
CA GLU A 118 2.32 -15.61 18.59
C GLU A 118 3.68 -16.31 18.65
N LEU A 119 4.43 -16.27 17.55
CA LEU A 119 5.74 -16.91 17.41
C LEU A 119 6.79 -16.35 18.37
N THR A 120 6.68 -15.07 18.72
CA THR A 120 7.54 -14.45 19.73
C THR A 120 7.48 -15.19 21.07
N GLY A 121 6.33 -15.78 21.40
CA GLY A 121 6.15 -16.52 22.65
C GLY A 121 6.85 -17.87 22.65
N SER A 122 6.79 -18.58 21.53
CA SER A 122 7.41 -19.90 21.37
C SER A 122 8.91 -19.83 21.09
N LEU A 123 9.38 -18.75 20.45
CA LEU A 123 10.79 -18.59 20.05
C LEU A 123 11.63 -17.78 21.04
N ILE A 124 11.04 -16.79 21.72
CA ILE A 124 11.77 -15.90 22.65
C ILE A 124 11.35 -16.19 24.09
N THR A 125 10.24 -15.63 24.55
CA THR A 125 9.68 -15.87 25.88
C THR A 125 8.18 -15.54 25.92
N PRO A 126 7.40 -16.13 26.84
CA PRO A 126 6.00 -15.75 27.05
C PRO A 126 5.81 -14.27 27.40
N ARG A 127 6.76 -13.67 28.14
CA ARG A 127 6.73 -12.23 28.46
C ARG A 127 6.90 -11.38 27.21
N ALA A 128 7.83 -11.72 26.32
CA ALA A 128 8.04 -11.02 25.06
C ALA A 128 6.77 -11.06 24.19
N ARG A 129 6.07 -12.20 24.14
CA ARG A 129 4.76 -12.30 23.46
C ARG A 129 3.74 -11.31 23.99
N ILE A 130 3.56 -11.22 25.31
CA ILE A 130 2.58 -10.29 25.90
C ILE A 130 2.94 -8.84 25.55
N LEU A 131 4.21 -8.45 25.69
CA LEU A 131 4.67 -7.11 25.33
C LEU A 131 4.46 -6.82 23.84
N PHE A 132 4.78 -7.78 22.96
CA PHE A 132 4.62 -7.63 21.53
C PHE A 132 3.14 -7.55 21.11
N LEU A 133 2.27 -8.37 21.70
CA LEU A 133 0.82 -8.29 21.48
C LEU A 133 0.22 -6.97 21.97
N LEU A 134 0.72 -6.41 23.08
CA LEU A 134 0.31 -5.07 23.53
C LEU A 134 0.73 -4.00 22.51
N ILE A 135 1.96 -4.08 21.98
CA ILE A 135 2.42 -3.16 20.93
C ILE A 135 1.53 -3.27 19.69
N ILE A 136 1.29 -4.49 19.19
CA ILE A 136 0.39 -4.72 18.04
C ILE A 136 -1.00 -4.16 18.32
N PHE A 137 -1.55 -4.34 19.52
CA PHE A 137 -2.87 -3.83 19.88
C PHE A 137 -2.93 -2.30 19.77
N PHE A 138 -1.98 -1.58 20.37
CA PHE A 138 -1.93 -0.12 20.27
C PHE A 138 -1.62 0.36 18.85
N GLU A 139 -0.75 -0.33 18.12
CA GLU A 139 -0.46 -0.05 16.71
C GLU A 139 -1.73 -0.13 15.86
N LEU A 140 -2.46 -1.25 15.92
CA LEU A 140 -3.69 -1.44 15.15
C LEU A 140 -4.77 -0.41 15.54
N TRP A 141 -4.88 -0.07 16.82
CA TRP A 141 -5.81 0.98 17.26
C TRP A 141 -5.48 2.33 16.58
N ILE A 142 -4.21 2.76 16.66
CA ILE A 142 -3.77 4.04 16.07
C ILE A 142 -3.95 4.03 14.55
N VAL A 143 -3.55 2.94 13.88
CA VAL A 143 -3.64 2.81 12.42
C VAL A 143 -5.09 2.91 11.95
N ILE A 144 -6.02 2.19 12.59
CA ILE A 144 -7.45 2.25 12.24
C ILE A 144 -8.00 3.68 12.45
N ALA A 145 -7.63 4.34 13.55
CA ALA A 145 -8.09 5.70 13.83
C ALA A 145 -7.58 6.72 12.80
N ILE A 146 -6.28 6.67 12.46
CA ILE A 146 -5.67 7.57 11.47
C ILE A 146 -6.25 7.32 10.08
N PHE A 147 -6.40 6.06 9.65
CA PHE A 147 -6.97 5.76 8.34
C PHE A 147 -8.43 6.17 8.23
N ALA A 148 -9.25 5.97 9.27
CA ALA A 148 -10.62 6.46 9.30
C ALA A 148 -10.67 8.00 9.18
N MET A 149 -9.80 8.71 9.90
CA MET A 149 -9.69 10.16 9.82
C MET A 149 -9.29 10.65 8.42
N ILE A 150 -8.21 10.10 7.86
CA ILE A 150 -7.75 10.49 6.52
C ILE A 150 -8.84 10.20 5.48
N MET A 151 -9.52 9.06 5.54
CA MET A 151 -10.63 8.76 4.63
C MET A 151 -11.79 9.75 4.79
N GLY A 152 -12.14 10.14 6.02
CA GLY A 152 -13.16 11.17 6.27
C GLY A 152 -12.78 12.53 5.68
N VAL A 153 -11.50 12.92 5.79
CA VAL A 153 -10.95 14.13 5.15
C VAL A 153 -11.04 14.02 3.63
N LEU A 154 -10.61 12.89 3.06
CA LEU A 154 -10.64 12.65 1.61
C LEU A 154 -12.07 12.68 1.05
N PHE A 155 -13.06 12.11 1.75
CA PHE A 155 -14.46 12.18 1.31
C PHE A 155 -15.03 13.59 1.38
N LYS A 156 -14.57 14.42 2.33
CA LYS A 156 -14.95 15.84 2.38
C LYS A 156 -14.31 16.64 1.24
N LEU A 157 -13.03 16.40 0.94
CA LEU A 157 -12.30 17.07 -0.14
C LEU A 157 -12.74 16.62 -1.53
N TYR A 158 -13.03 15.33 -1.69
CA TYR A 158 -13.42 14.70 -2.95
C TYR A 158 -14.76 13.97 -2.83
N PRO A 159 -15.90 14.67 -2.68
CA PRO A 159 -17.23 14.05 -2.58
C PRO A 159 -17.61 13.16 -3.77
N THR A 160 -16.96 13.34 -4.92
CA THR A 160 -17.14 12.51 -6.11
C THR A 160 -16.60 11.09 -5.94
N SER A 161 -15.67 10.83 -5.02
CA SER A 161 -15.12 9.50 -4.76
C SER A 161 -15.98 8.66 -3.81
N VAL A 162 -16.90 9.28 -3.08
CA VAL A 162 -17.73 8.62 -2.07
C VAL A 162 -18.57 7.52 -2.70
N PHE A 163 -19.35 7.84 -3.74
CA PHE A 163 -20.24 6.87 -4.37
C PHE A 163 -19.50 5.63 -4.92
N PRO A 164 -18.39 5.78 -5.68
CA PRO A 164 -17.59 4.63 -6.14
C PRO A 164 -17.12 3.71 -5.00
N VAL A 165 -16.55 4.28 -3.93
CA VAL A 165 -16.02 3.51 -2.81
C VAL A 165 -17.10 2.71 -2.10
N TRP A 166 -18.30 3.28 -1.92
CA TRP A 166 -19.41 2.57 -1.31
C TRP A 166 -20.05 1.52 -2.23
N MET A 167 -20.03 1.74 -3.54
CA MET A 167 -20.51 0.77 -4.53
C MET A 167 -19.54 -0.40 -4.74
N GLU A 168 -18.27 -0.22 -4.41
CA GLU A 168 -17.28 -1.30 -4.42
C GLU A 168 -17.69 -2.44 -3.49
N ILE A 169 -18.29 -2.15 -2.33
CA ILE A 169 -18.72 -3.15 -1.34
C ILE A 169 -19.71 -4.17 -1.93
N PRO A 170 -20.88 -3.78 -2.48
CA PRO A 170 -21.80 -4.74 -3.10
C PRO A 170 -21.21 -5.40 -4.35
N ILE A 171 -20.36 -4.72 -5.12
CA ILE A 171 -19.67 -5.33 -6.27
C ILE A 171 -18.71 -6.44 -5.80
N ALA A 172 -17.92 -6.18 -4.75
CA ALA A 172 -17.02 -7.17 -4.14
C ALA A 172 -17.80 -8.36 -3.58
N VAL A 173 -18.91 -8.12 -2.87
CA VAL A 173 -19.79 -9.19 -2.36
C VAL A 173 -20.36 -10.02 -3.51
N MET A 174 -20.79 -9.39 -4.61
CA MET A 174 -21.25 -10.09 -5.80
C MET A 174 -20.14 -10.96 -6.41
N VAL A 175 -18.93 -10.41 -6.58
CA VAL A 175 -17.78 -11.13 -7.12
C VAL A 175 -17.40 -12.31 -6.23
N GLY A 176 -17.29 -12.10 -4.92
CA GLY A 176 -16.99 -13.15 -3.93
C GLY A 176 -18.02 -14.27 -3.98
N TYR A 177 -19.31 -13.94 -3.97
CA TYR A 177 -20.37 -14.94 -4.07
C TYR A 177 -20.32 -15.71 -5.41
N LEU A 178 -20.16 -15.03 -6.54
CA LEU A 178 -20.12 -15.68 -7.85
C LEU A 178 -18.88 -16.56 -8.06
N ALA A 179 -17.71 -16.12 -7.57
CA ALA A 179 -16.47 -16.86 -7.68
C ALA A 179 -16.47 -18.09 -6.78
N TYR A 180 -16.73 -17.92 -5.47
CA TYR A 180 -16.57 -18.99 -4.48
C TYR A 180 -17.78 -19.92 -4.35
N ARG A 181 -19.01 -19.42 -4.49
CA ARG A 181 -20.23 -20.26 -4.36
C ARG A 181 -20.75 -20.79 -5.69
N LYS A 182 -20.59 -20.04 -6.79
CA LYS A 182 -21.07 -20.46 -8.12
C LYS A 182 -19.95 -20.96 -9.05
N GLY A 183 -18.69 -20.99 -8.58
CA GLY A 183 -17.56 -21.49 -9.35
C GLY A 183 -17.33 -20.74 -10.67
N LYS A 184 -17.79 -19.49 -10.78
CA LYS A 184 -17.59 -18.70 -12.00
C LYS A 184 -16.12 -18.29 -12.13
N ASN A 185 -15.66 -18.19 -13.37
CA ASN A 185 -14.27 -17.85 -13.65
C ASN A 185 -13.93 -16.43 -13.14
N ILE A 186 -12.97 -16.36 -12.21
CA ILE A 186 -12.54 -15.12 -11.55
C ILE A 186 -12.08 -14.06 -12.56
N PHE A 187 -11.40 -14.46 -13.64
CA PHE A 187 -10.87 -13.54 -14.64
C PHE A 187 -11.97 -12.67 -15.27
N TRP A 188 -13.06 -13.31 -15.72
CA TRP A 188 -14.19 -12.59 -16.32
C TRP A 188 -14.96 -11.75 -15.30
N LEU A 189 -15.07 -12.23 -14.05
CA LEU A 189 -15.64 -11.44 -12.97
C LEU A 189 -14.80 -10.21 -12.64
N SER A 190 -13.47 -10.30 -12.79
CA SER A 190 -12.54 -9.18 -12.56
C SER A 190 -12.77 -8.08 -13.59
N ILE A 191 -12.83 -8.46 -14.87
CA ILE A 191 -13.09 -7.51 -15.97
C ILE A 191 -14.44 -6.83 -15.76
N LEU A 192 -15.49 -7.60 -15.43
CA LEU A 192 -16.80 -7.05 -15.15
C LEU A 192 -16.78 -6.08 -13.96
N ALA A 193 -16.11 -6.44 -12.87
CA ALA A 193 -16.00 -5.61 -11.68
C ALA A 193 -15.31 -4.28 -11.99
N ILE A 194 -14.20 -4.29 -12.74
CA ILE A 194 -13.48 -3.09 -13.15
C ILE A 194 -14.35 -2.18 -14.02
N ILE A 195 -15.10 -2.75 -14.98
CA ILE A 195 -16.03 -1.97 -15.82
C ILE A 195 -17.11 -1.32 -14.97
N LEU A 196 -17.69 -2.07 -14.02
CA LEU A 196 -18.70 -1.55 -13.11
C LEU A 196 -18.13 -0.45 -12.19
N MET A 197 -16.90 -0.62 -11.71
CA MET A 197 -16.22 0.39 -10.90
C MET A 197 -15.97 1.69 -11.69
N TYR A 198 -15.50 1.62 -12.94
CA TYR A 198 -15.37 2.84 -13.74
C TYR A 198 -16.72 3.48 -14.06
N ALA A 199 -17.78 2.70 -14.25
CA ALA A 199 -19.13 3.23 -14.37
C ALA A 199 -19.56 3.96 -13.09
N THR A 200 -19.25 3.42 -11.90
CA THR A 200 -19.57 4.09 -10.63
C THR A 200 -18.75 5.37 -10.44
N VAL A 201 -17.48 5.41 -10.87
CA VAL A 201 -16.65 6.62 -10.90
C VAL A 201 -17.28 7.72 -11.74
N ILE A 202 -17.77 7.39 -12.94
CA ILE A 202 -18.47 8.35 -13.81
C ILE A 202 -19.74 8.85 -13.11
N ILE A 203 -20.55 7.96 -12.52
CA ILE A 203 -21.76 8.34 -11.79
C ILE A 203 -21.43 9.26 -10.60
N GLY A 204 -20.41 8.92 -9.81
CA GLY A 204 -19.96 9.71 -8.67
C GLY A 204 -19.47 11.11 -9.06
N ALA A 205 -18.87 11.25 -10.25
CA ALA A 205 -18.47 12.55 -10.79
C ALA A 205 -19.68 13.47 -11.08
N TYR A 206 -20.81 12.92 -11.51
CA TYR A 206 -22.04 13.68 -11.77
C TYR A 206 -22.94 13.83 -10.54
N PHE A 207 -22.90 12.87 -9.60
CA PHE A 207 -23.73 12.83 -8.40
C PHE A 207 -22.88 12.75 -7.12
N PRO A 208 -22.14 13.83 -6.77
CA PRO A 208 -21.28 13.83 -5.59
C PRO A 208 -22.10 13.73 -4.30
N LEU A 209 -21.80 12.74 -3.47
CA LEU A 209 -22.44 12.55 -2.17
C LEU A 209 -21.67 13.33 -1.10
N LYS A 210 -22.34 14.32 -0.50
CA LYS A 210 -21.76 15.19 0.53
C LYS A 210 -22.40 14.90 1.87
N LEU A 211 -21.60 14.47 2.84
CA LEU A 211 -21.99 14.50 4.25
C LEU A 211 -21.48 15.78 4.91
N PRO A 212 -22.18 16.26 5.96
CA PRO A 212 -21.89 17.57 6.54
C PRO A 212 -20.59 17.61 7.37
N SER A 213 -20.11 16.48 7.89
CA SER A 213 -19.00 16.49 8.86
C SER A 213 -18.08 15.27 8.73
N ILE A 214 -16.82 15.44 9.14
CA ILE A 214 -15.81 14.38 9.15
C ILE A 214 -16.17 13.35 10.24
N GLU A 215 -16.73 13.81 11.35
CA GLU A 215 -17.18 12.98 12.47
C GLU A 215 -18.28 12.02 12.04
N ALA A 216 -19.20 12.44 11.16
CA ALA A 216 -20.20 11.55 10.58
C ALA A 216 -19.55 10.44 9.75
N TRP A 217 -18.53 10.77 8.95
CA TRP A 217 -17.75 9.76 8.22
C TRP A 217 -17.02 8.80 9.13
N LEU A 218 -16.41 9.28 10.22
CA LEU A 218 -15.74 8.43 11.19
C LEU A 218 -16.69 7.37 11.76
N VAL A 219 -17.88 7.77 12.22
CA VAL A 219 -18.88 6.83 12.75
C VAL A 219 -19.26 5.78 11.70
N ILE A 220 -19.55 6.22 10.47
CA ILE A 220 -19.93 5.32 9.37
C ILE A 220 -18.79 4.33 9.06
N LEU A 221 -17.54 4.81 8.96
CA LEU A 221 -16.37 3.99 8.66
C LEU A 221 -16.08 2.97 9.76
N PHE A 222 -16.26 3.33 11.04
CA PHE A 222 -16.10 2.39 12.16
C PHE A 222 -17.21 1.33 12.17
N VAL A 223 -18.47 1.70 11.92
CA VAL A 223 -19.57 0.73 11.79
C VAL A 223 -19.31 -0.23 10.63
N TYR A 224 -18.88 0.30 9.47
CA TYR A 224 -18.49 -0.53 8.34
C TYR A 224 -17.32 -1.47 8.68
N SER A 225 -16.27 -0.95 9.32
CA SER A 225 -15.10 -1.75 9.71
C SER A 225 -15.46 -2.89 10.67
N TYR A 226 -16.38 -2.63 11.61
CA TYR A 226 -16.94 -3.66 12.49
C TYR A 226 -17.65 -4.76 11.68
N ILE A 227 -18.56 -4.37 10.78
CA ILE A 227 -19.28 -5.33 9.92
C ILE A 227 -18.28 -6.14 9.07
N ALA A 228 -17.34 -5.46 8.42
CA ALA A 228 -16.33 -6.08 7.56
C ALA A 228 -15.45 -7.08 8.33
N SER A 229 -15.15 -6.81 9.61
CA SER A 229 -14.34 -7.69 10.46
C SER A 229 -15.03 -9.01 10.85
N ILE A 230 -16.36 -9.08 10.74
CA ILE A 230 -17.16 -10.25 11.10
C ILE A 230 -17.53 -11.08 9.87
N LEU A 231 -17.55 -10.45 8.69
CA LEU A 231 -17.88 -11.14 7.45
C LEU A 231 -16.76 -12.10 7.05
N PRO A 232 -17.10 -13.26 6.43
CA PRO A 232 -16.10 -14.17 5.91
C PRO A 232 -15.16 -13.48 4.90
N VAL A 233 -13.87 -13.74 5.00
CA VAL A 233 -12.82 -13.13 4.17
C VAL A 233 -13.10 -13.29 2.67
N TRP A 234 -13.54 -14.47 2.23
CA TRP A 234 -13.89 -14.76 0.83
C TRP A 234 -15.10 -13.96 0.29
N LEU A 235 -15.97 -13.47 1.19
CA LEU A 235 -17.20 -12.78 0.81
C LEU A 235 -16.96 -11.31 0.51
N LEU A 236 -16.16 -10.63 1.34
CA LEU A 236 -15.92 -9.19 1.21
C LEU A 236 -14.44 -8.86 1.05
N LEU A 237 -13.60 -9.20 2.03
CA LEU A 237 -12.22 -8.70 2.10
C LEU A 237 -11.40 -9.12 0.88
N GLN A 238 -11.34 -10.41 0.58
CA GLN A 238 -10.57 -10.95 -0.54
C GLN A 238 -11.03 -10.44 -1.92
N PRO A 239 -12.33 -10.48 -2.29
CA PRO A 239 -12.76 -9.95 -3.58
C PRO A 239 -12.62 -8.43 -3.69
N ARG A 240 -12.80 -7.69 -2.58
CA ARG A 240 -12.58 -6.24 -2.52
C ARG A 240 -11.12 -5.90 -2.77
N ASP A 241 -10.21 -6.49 -2.01
CA ASP A 241 -8.77 -6.28 -2.16
C ASP A 241 -8.30 -6.68 -3.57
N PHE A 242 -8.87 -7.74 -4.11
CA PHE A 242 -8.59 -8.16 -5.47
C PHE A 242 -9.05 -7.12 -6.51
N ILE A 243 -10.24 -6.52 -6.39
CA ILE A 243 -10.67 -5.41 -7.26
C ILE A 243 -9.71 -4.22 -7.12
N ASN A 244 -9.41 -3.80 -5.89
CA ASN A 244 -8.47 -2.70 -5.61
C ASN A 244 -7.08 -2.95 -6.22
N SER A 245 -6.63 -4.21 -6.27
CA SER A 245 -5.31 -4.54 -6.84
C SER A 245 -5.24 -4.25 -8.33
N HIS A 246 -6.36 -4.46 -9.04
CA HIS A 246 -6.46 -4.14 -10.46
C HIS A 246 -6.54 -2.62 -10.67
N GLU A 247 -7.33 -1.92 -9.88
CA GLU A 247 -7.43 -0.46 -9.96
C GLU A 247 -6.08 0.22 -9.66
N LEU A 248 -5.38 -0.25 -8.64
CA LEU A 248 -4.05 0.23 -8.29
C LEU A 248 -3.04 -0.05 -9.42
N ALA A 249 -3.09 -1.23 -10.03
CA ALA A 249 -2.26 -1.55 -11.19
C ALA A 249 -2.55 -0.62 -12.38
N VAL A 250 -3.83 -0.32 -12.65
CA VAL A 250 -4.22 0.63 -13.71
C VAL A 250 -3.72 2.04 -13.39
N VAL A 251 -3.90 2.53 -12.17
CA VAL A 251 -3.42 3.86 -11.76
C VAL A 251 -1.90 3.95 -11.87
N MET A 252 -1.16 2.95 -11.38
CA MET A 252 0.30 2.92 -11.50
C MET A 252 0.75 2.92 -12.96
N PHE A 253 0.08 2.15 -13.83
CA PHE A 253 0.35 2.14 -15.27
C PHE A 253 0.08 3.50 -15.92
N LEU A 254 -1.04 4.15 -15.59
CA LEU A 254 -1.38 5.47 -16.11
C LEU A 254 -0.42 6.56 -15.60
N LEU A 255 0.03 6.49 -14.35
CA LEU A 255 1.06 7.40 -13.81
C LEU A 255 2.39 7.21 -14.55
N PHE A 256 2.81 5.96 -14.75
CA PHE A 256 4.01 5.64 -15.53
C PHE A 256 3.91 6.19 -16.95
N LEU A 257 2.80 5.94 -17.64
CA LEU A 257 2.56 6.45 -19.00
C LEU A 257 2.50 7.98 -19.03
N GLY A 258 1.88 8.60 -18.02
CA GLY A 258 1.83 10.06 -17.87
C GLY A 258 3.21 10.68 -17.79
N VAL A 259 4.11 10.10 -17.00
CA VAL A 259 5.52 10.54 -16.93
C VAL A 259 6.24 10.32 -18.27
N MET A 260 5.98 9.20 -18.95
CA MET A 260 6.54 8.89 -20.28
C MET A 260 6.03 9.79 -21.41
N VAL A 261 4.86 10.39 -21.30
CA VAL A 261 4.32 11.28 -22.34
C VAL A 261 4.65 12.74 -22.04
N ALA A 262 4.48 13.17 -20.78
CA ALA A 262 4.64 14.56 -20.40
C ALA A 262 6.10 14.98 -20.16
N HIS A 263 6.98 14.03 -19.81
CA HIS A 263 8.39 14.29 -19.47
C HIS A 263 8.60 15.48 -18.51
N PRO A 264 7.85 15.60 -17.40
CA PRO A 264 7.88 16.82 -16.61
C PRO A 264 9.24 17.01 -15.95
N SER A 265 9.74 18.25 -15.98
CA SER A 265 10.97 18.60 -15.27
C SER A 265 10.72 18.63 -13.77
N ILE A 266 11.60 18.01 -12.99
CA ILE A 266 11.52 18.07 -11.52
C ILE A 266 11.74 19.52 -11.07
N VAL A 267 10.74 20.10 -10.41
CA VAL A 267 10.77 21.46 -9.85
C VAL A 267 11.14 21.48 -8.37
N ALA A 268 10.91 20.37 -7.67
CA ALA A 268 11.31 20.19 -6.28
C ALA A 268 12.84 20.37 -6.09
N PRO A 269 13.29 20.95 -4.96
CA PRO A 269 14.69 21.00 -4.62
C PRO A 269 15.23 19.57 -4.43
N SER A 270 16.49 19.35 -4.83
CA SER A 270 17.15 18.05 -4.63
C SER A 270 17.27 17.72 -3.16
N CYS A 271 17.72 18.69 -2.37
CA CYS A 271 17.83 18.62 -0.91
C CYS A 271 17.37 19.94 -0.30
N ASN A 272 16.66 19.86 0.81
CA ASN A 272 16.23 20.98 1.64
C ASN A 272 16.26 20.54 3.12
N PRO A 273 17.43 20.55 3.78
CA PRO A 273 17.59 19.92 5.09
C PRO A 273 16.90 20.68 6.23
N SER A 274 16.51 21.94 6.03
CA SER A 274 15.86 22.76 7.05
C SER A 274 14.72 23.60 6.45
N PRO A 275 13.63 22.96 5.99
CA PRO A 275 12.44 23.68 5.55
C PRO A 275 11.86 24.47 6.73
N PRO A 276 11.29 25.67 6.50
CA PRO A 276 10.64 26.44 7.57
C PRO A 276 9.58 25.64 8.30
N GLY A 277 9.67 25.60 9.64
CA GLY A 277 8.72 24.90 10.51
C GLY A 277 8.80 23.37 10.49
N ALA A 278 9.63 22.77 9.64
CA ALA A 278 9.78 21.33 9.57
C ALA A 278 10.70 20.80 10.67
N PRO A 279 10.45 19.61 11.21
CA PRO A 279 11.40 18.96 12.10
C PRO A 279 12.68 18.58 11.34
N SER A 280 13.72 18.19 12.09
CA SER A 280 14.96 17.70 11.50
C SER A 280 14.70 16.50 10.59
N ILE A 281 15.35 16.45 9.42
CA ILE A 281 15.20 15.33 8.48
C ILE A 281 15.46 13.97 9.12
N LEU A 282 16.46 13.88 10.01
CA LEU A 282 16.71 12.71 10.83
C LEU A 282 16.19 12.94 12.26
N PRO A 283 15.45 11.99 12.87
CA PRO A 283 15.06 10.68 12.33
C PRO A 283 13.74 10.70 11.52
N PHE A 284 13.11 11.86 11.32
CA PHE A 284 11.72 11.95 10.86
C PHE A 284 11.48 11.39 9.46
N ILE A 285 12.45 11.40 8.55
CA ILE A 285 12.30 10.78 7.23
C ILE A 285 11.97 9.28 7.33
N PHE A 286 12.55 8.59 8.32
CA PHE A 286 12.31 7.16 8.57
C PHE A 286 10.94 6.90 9.18
N VAL A 287 10.39 7.86 9.91
CA VAL A 287 9.09 7.75 10.58
C VAL A 287 7.95 8.14 9.63
N ILE A 288 8.15 9.19 8.83
CA ILE A 288 7.12 9.72 7.93
C ILE A 288 6.99 8.87 6.69
N ILE A 289 8.10 8.43 6.10
CA ILE A 289 8.11 7.42 5.04
C ILE A 289 8.33 6.05 5.70
N ALA A 290 7.36 5.61 6.51
CA ALA A 290 7.35 4.24 7.01
C ALA A 290 6.92 3.30 5.87
N CYS A 291 5.63 3.30 5.52
CA CYS A 291 5.15 2.53 4.37
C CYS A 291 5.74 3.06 3.05
N GLY A 292 6.05 2.14 2.12
CA GLY A 292 6.90 2.38 0.96
C GLY A 292 8.41 2.17 1.17
N ALA A 293 8.89 2.12 2.42
CA ALA A 293 10.28 1.83 2.77
C ALA A 293 10.40 0.68 3.78
N ILE A 294 9.75 0.76 4.94
CA ILE A 294 9.69 -0.30 5.96
C ILE A 294 8.48 -0.09 6.88
N SER A 295 7.65 -1.12 7.07
CA SER A 295 6.48 -1.05 7.95
C SER A 295 6.30 -2.32 8.78
N GLY A 296 6.04 -2.15 10.08
CA GLY A 296 5.68 -3.25 10.98
C GLY A 296 4.36 -3.91 10.61
N PHE A 297 3.41 -3.14 10.06
CA PHE A 297 2.11 -3.63 9.59
C PHE A 297 2.26 -4.71 8.52
N HIS A 298 3.29 -4.64 7.68
CA HIS A 298 3.56 -5.66 6.66
C HIS A 298 3.78 -7.04 7.28
N SER A 299 4.50 -7.12 8.41
CA SER A 299 4.66 -8.39 9.13
C SER A 299 3.34 -8.97 9.63
N LEU A 300 2.36 -8.13 9.98
CA LEU A 300 1.03 -8.56 10.40
C LEU A 300 0.24 -9.13 9.22
N VAL A 301 0.31 -8.48 8.07
CA VAL A 301 -0.30 -8.99 6.83
C VAL A 301 0.37 -10.29 6.41
N SER A 302 1.69 -10.29 6.27
CA SER A 302 2.50 -11.45 5.87
C SER A 302 2.26 -12.66 6.77
N SER A 303 2.36 -12.49 8.09
CA SER A 303 2.26 -13.60 9.04
C SER A 303 0.84 -13.96 9.46
N GLY A 304 -0.11 -13.03 9.39
CA GLY A 304 -1.49 -13.24 9.85
C GLY A 304 -2.45 -13.69 8.75
N THR A 305 -2.20 -13.31 7.50
CA THR A 305 -3.14 -13.52 6.38
C THR A 305 -2.50 -14.21 5.19
N SER A 306 -1.34 -13.73 4.72
CA SER A 306 -0.74 -14.22 3.48
C SER A 306 -0.12 -15.61 3.66
N SER A 307 0.54 -15.85 4.79
CA SER A 307 1.10 -17.16 5.15
C SER A 307 0.07 -18.29 5.08
N LYS A 308 -1.21 -18.01 5.36
CA LYS A 308 -2.29 -19.01 5.33
C LYS A 308 -2.86 -19.27 3.94
N GLN A 309 -2.47 -18.48 2.93
CA GLN A 309 -3.00 -18.56 1.57
C GLN A 309 -1.95 -18.97 0.52
N VAL A 310 -0.65 -18.72 0.78
CA VAL A 310 0.44 -19.07 -0.14
C VAL A 310 0.39 -20.56 -0.49
N GLU A 311 0.28 -20.91 -1.76
CA GLU A 311 0.16 -22.30 -2.21
C GLU A 311 1.49 -23.07 -2.21
N ARG A 312 2.62 -22.38 -2.44
CA ARG A 312 3.96 -22.97 -2.45
C ARG A 312 4.96 -22.07 -1.76
N GLU A 313 5.87 -22.65 -0.98
CA GLU A 313 6.87 -21.87 -0.22
C GLU A 313 7.72 -20.96 -1.13
N GLU A 314 8.06 -21.41 -2.34
CA GLU A 314 8.79 -20.62 -3.34
C GLU A 314 8.05 -19.34 -3.80
N ASP A 315 6.72 -19.30 -3.70
CA ASP A 315 5.93 -18.12 -4.06
C ASP A 315 6.10 -16.98 -3.04
N ALA A 316 6.65 -17.26 -1.85
CA ALA A 316 6.89 -16.25 -0.82
C ALA A 316 7.80 -15.11 -1.31
N LEU A 317 8.77 -15.40 -2.21
CA LEU A 317 9.61 -14.37 -2.81
C LEU A 317 8.78 -13.42 -3.70
N PHE A 318 7.88 -13.98 -4.50
CA PHE A 318 7.01 -13.18 -5.38
C PHE A 318 6.00 -12.36 -4.58
N VAL A 319 5.38 -12.96 -3.57
CA VAL A 319 4.35 -12.33 -2.74
C VAL A 319 4.95 -11.27 -1.81
N GLY A 320 5.87 -11.63 -0.91
CA GLY A 320 6.41 -10.70 0.09
C GLY A 320 7.43 -9.74 -0.49
N TYR A 321 8.58 -10.25 -0.95
CA TYR A 321 9.66 -9.38 -1.47
C TYR A 321 9.20 -8.58 -2.69
N GLY A 322 8.54 -9.25 -3.66
CA GLY A 322 8.01 -8.62 -4.85
C GLY A 322 6.89 -7.60 -4.55
N GLY A 323 5.99 -7.91 -3.62
CA GLY A 323 4.92 -7.00 -3.20
C GLY A 323 5.47 -5.72 -2.61
N MET A 324 6.43 -5.83 -1.69
CA MET A 324 7.07 -4.67 -1.07
C MET A 324 7.87 -3.82 -2.06
N LEU A 325 8.54 -4.44 -3.03
CA LEU A 325 9.19 -3.67 -4.11
C LEU A 325 8.17 -2.89 -4.95
N LEU A 326 6.99 -3.46 -5.26
CA LEU A 326 5.95 -2.71 -5.98
C LEU A 326 5.34 -1.58 -5.14
N GLU A 327 5.21 -1.75 -3.83
CA GLU A 327 4.77 -0.65 -2.95
C GLU A 327 5.80 0.50 -2.99
N SER A 328 7.09 0.18 -2.98
CA SER A 328 8.16 1.16 -3.14
C SER A 328 8.10 1.86 -4.51
N VAL A 329 7.78 1.13 -5.59
CA VAL A 329 7.55 1.72 -6.92
C VAL A 329 6.38 2.70 -6.89
N LEU A 330 5.28 2.38 -6.19
CA LEU A 330 4.16 3.30 -6.00
C LEU A 330 4.63 4.59 -5.30
N SER A 331 5.39 4.48 -4.21
CA SER A 331 5.96 5.64 -3.52
C SER A 331 6.86 6.49 -4.42
N VAL A 332 7.69 5.87 -5.25
CA VAL A 332 8.53 6.57 -6.23
C VAL A 332 7.67 7.32 -7.26
N LEU A 333 6.61 6.70 -7.79
CA LEU A 333 5.70 7.34 -8.73
C LEU A 333 5.02 8.55 -8.08
N VAL A 334 4.63 8.46 -6.81
CA VAL A 334 4.06 9.59 -6.05
C VAL A 334 5.09 10.71 -5.88
N ILE A 335 6.33 10.39 -5.51
CA ILE A 335 7.41 11.38 -5.41
C ILE A 335 7.58 12.08 -6.76
N ILE A 336 7.65 11.35 -7.88
CA ILE A 336 7.81 11.94 -9.21
C ILE A 336 6.61 12.82 -9.57
N ALA A 337 5.38 12.33 -9.34
CA ALA A 337 4.16 13.07 -9.62
C ALA A 337 4.10 14.40 -8.87
N ILE A 338 4.56 14.44 -7.63
CA ILE A 338 4.59 15.67 -6.82
C ILE A 338 5.79 16.54 -7.21
N ALA A 339 6.98 15.94 -7.32
CA ALA A 339 8.23 16.65 -7.59
C ALA A 339 8.23 17.38 -8.93
N ALA A 340 7.54 16.81 -9.92
CA ALA A 340 7.51 17.30 -11.29
C ALA A 340 6.12 17.78 -11.71
N GLY A 341 5.05 17.07 -11.33
CA GLY A 341 3.68 17.38 -11.74
C GLY A 341 3.12 18.66 -11.12
N LEU A 342 3.49 19.02 -9.87
CA LEU A 342 3.11 20.32 -9.30
C LEU A 342 3.60 21.49 -10.16
N GLY A 343 4.77 21.33 -10.79
CA GLY A 343 5.35 22.33 -11.69
C GLY A 343 4.58 22.53 -12.98
N MET A 344 3.71 21.59 -13.38
CA MET A 344 2.90 21.67 -14.59
C MET A 344 1.70 22.60 -14.43
N GLY A 345 1.24 22.82 -13.19
CA GLY A 345 0.14 23.72 -12.90
C GLY A 345 -0.38 23.57 -11.47
N TYR A 346 -0.43 24.68 -10.74
CA TYR A 346 -0.95 24.74 -9.38
C TYR A 346 -1.80 25.98 -9.18
N HIS A 347 -3.08 25.79 -8.82
CA HIS A 347 -3.98 26.90 -8.49
C HIS A 347 -3.83 27.27 -7.02
N PHE A 348 -3.30 28.46 -6.75
CA PHE A 348 -3.10 28.96 -5.39
C PHE A 348 -3.62 30.39 -5.26
N LYS A 349 -4.56 30.61 -4.34
CA LYS A 349 -5.16 31.94 -4.05
C LYS A 349 -5.63 32.68 -5.32
N GLY A 350 -6.29 31.97 -6.23
CA GLY A 350 -6.81 32.53 -7.48
C GLY A 350 -5.77 32.76 -8.59
N ARG A 351 -4.51 32.39 -8.39
CA ARG A 351 -3.44 32.45 -9.40
C ARG A 351 -3.09 31.05 -9.91
N PHE A 352 -2.77 30.94 -11.19
CA PHE A 352 -2.20 29.73 -11.77
C PHE A 352 -0.67 29.86 -11.76
N LEU A 353 -0.01 29.01 -10.98
CA LEU A 353 1.44 28.98 -10.82
C LEU A 353 2.01 27.77 -11.57
N THR A 354 3.24 27.92 -12.04
CA THR A 354 4.00 26.84 -12.71
C THR A 354 5.44 26.81 -12.21
N GLY A 355 6.18 25.77 -12.58
CA GLY A 355 7.61 25.67 -12.26
C GLY A 355 7.89 25.64 -10.75
N ARG A 356 8.96 26.32 -10.34
CA ARG A 356 9.36 26.41 -8.92
C ARG A 356 8.42 27.27 -8.09
N GLU A 357 7.73 28.23 -8.69
CA GLU A 357 6.77 29.07 -7.95
C GLU A 357 5.59 28.25 -7.45
N ALA A 358 5.09 27.32 -8.27
CA ALA A 358 4.09 26.35 -7.86
C ALA A 358 4.57 25.50 -6.67
N TRP A 359 5.81 25.01 -6.75
CA TRP A 359 6.42 24.25 -5.65
C TRP A 359 6.47 25.05 -4.35
N PHE A 360 7.04 26.25 -4.36
CA PHE A 360 7.20 27.06 -3.16
C PHE A 360 5.87 27.60 -2.61
N ALA A 361 4.82 27.67 -3.43
CA ALA A 361 3.49 28.01 -2.96
C ALA A 361 2.81 26.85 -2.21
N HIS A 362 3.09 25.60 -2.59
CA HIS A 362 2.55 24.42 -1.90
C HIS A 362 3.42 24.02 -0.70
N TYR A 363 4.75 23.94 -0.89
CA TYR A 363 5.73 23.59 0.13
C TYR A 363 6.45 24.82 0.71
N SER A 364 5.68 25.87 1.07
CA SER A 364 6.26 27.09 1.66
C SER A 364 6.83 26.85 3.06
N ASP A 365 6.15 26.02 3.84
CA ASP A 365 6.51 25.63 5.19
C ASP A 365 5.86 24.26 5.52
N TRP A 366 6.21 23.69 6.67
CA TRP A 366 5.70 22.40 7.12
C TRP A 366 4.18 22.34 7.26
N VAL A 367 3.54 23.44 7.66
CA VAL A 367 2.08 23.51 7.85
C VAL A 367 1.40 23.63 6.48
N ALA A 368 1.94 24.41 5.55
CA ALA A 368 1.45 24.49 4.19
C ALA A 368 1.58 23.14 3.45
N ALA A 369 2.68 22.43 3.70
CA ALA A 369 2.92 21.08 3.18
C ALA A 369 2.05 20.00 3.83
N SER A 370 1.38 20.31 4.95
CA SER A 370 0.44 19.42 5.64
C SER A 370 -0.91 19.32 4.93
N GLY A 371 -0.86 19.07 3.61
CA GLY A 371 -2.01 18.89 2.72
C GLY A 371 -2.78 17.58 2.95
N LEU A 372 -3.11 17.27 4.21
CA LEU A 372 -4.25 16.47 4.67
C LEU A 372 -4.84 17.01 6.00
N GLY A 373 -4.50 18.25 6.39
CA GLY A 373 -5.11 18.99 7.50
C GLY A 373 -6.36 19.75 7.11
#